data_AF-A0A7W6RRJ1-F1
#
_entry.id   AF-A0A7W6RRJ1-F1
#
_cell.length_a   1.000
_cell.length_b   1.000
_cell.length_c   1.000
_cell.angle_alpha   90.00
_cell.angle_beta   90.00
_cell.angle_gamma   90.00
#
_symmetry.space_group_name_H-M   'P 1'
#
loop_
_entity.id
_entity.type
_entity.pdbx_description
1 polymer ?
#
loop_
_entity_poly.entity_id
_entity_poly.type
_entity_poly.pdbx_seq_one_letter_code
_entity_poly.pdbx_strand_id
1 'polypeptide(L)'
;MMGAIDALWHMFIIFTREYARFCEEVAGRFVHHIPEPDGVATQGTIDRYLAFLKDYRTVYREEPPTAYWPNPKRSPHHTDASCKGCNGCAAGCLS
;
A
#
# COMPACT_ATOMS: atom_id res chain seq x y z
N MET A 1 0.10 -7.20 -4.63
CA MET A 1 0.04 -6.16 -3.59
C MET A 1 -0.36 -6.89 -2.29
N MET A 2 -0.76 -6.20 -1.21
CA MET A 2 -1.03 -6.85 0.09
C MET A 2 -2.38 -6.42 0.68
N GLY A 3 -3.06 -7.35 1.37
CA GLY A 3 -4.23 -7.04 2.20
C GLY A 3 -5.59 -7.30 1.58
N ALA A 4 -6.65 -7.08 2.37
CA ALA A 4 -8.03 -7.37 1.97
C ALA A 4 -8.50 -6.50 0.79
N ILE A 5 -8.07 -5.22 0.76
CA ILE A 5 -8.43 -4.30 -0.33
C ILE A 5 -7.71 -4.68 -1.63
N ASP A 6 -6.50 -5.24 -1.56
CA ASP A 6 -5.82 -5.76 -2.75
C ASP A 6 -6.59 -6.92 -3.40
N ALA A 7 -7.03 -7.88 -2.58
CA ALA A 7 -7.85 -8.99 -3.05
C ALA A 7 -9.18 -8.52 -3.67
N LEU A 8 -9.83 -7.54 -3.03
CA LEU A 8 -11.03 -6.91 -3.57
C LEU A 8 -10.74 -6.23 -4.91
N TRP A 9 -9.65 -5.47 -5.03
CA TRP A 9 -9.30 -4.78 -6.27
C TRP A 9 -9.07 -5.73 -7.44
N HIS A 10 -8.35 -6.83 -7.23
CA HIS A 10 -8.13 -7.85 -8.26
C HIS A 10 -9.45 -8.46 -8.73
N MET A 11 -10.38 -8.71 -7.80
CA MET A 11 -11.72 -9.20 -8.14
C MET A 11 -12.55 -8.12 -8.85
N PHE A 12 -12.43 -6.86 -8.46
CA PHE A 12 -13.23 -5.80 -9.06
C PHE A 12 -12.82 -5.52 -10.52
N ILE A 13 -11.53 -5.62 -10.85
CA ILE A 13 -11.01 -5.40 -12.20
C ILE A 13 -11.68 -6.31 -13.25
N ILE A 14 -12.10 -7.54 -12.89
CA ILE A 14 -12.73 -8.46 -13.84
C ILE A 14 -14.21 -8.13 -14.13
N PHE A 15 -14.85 -7.29 -13.31
CA PHE A 15 -16.16 -6.73 -13.61
C PHE A 15 -15.99 -5.48 -14.49
N THR A 16 -15.59 -5.72 -15.74
CA THR A 16 -14.97 -4.70 -16.61
C THR A 16 -15.86 -3.49 -16.88
N ARG A 17 -17.18 -3.64 -16.93
CA ARG A 17 -18.12 -2.51 -17.14
C ARG A 17 -18.17 -1.60 -15.93
N GLU A 18 -18.28 -2.19 -14.76
CA GLU A 18 -18.34 -1.50 -13.47
C GLU A 18 -16.98 -0.86 -13.17
N TYR A 19 -15.88 -1.56 -13.44
CA TYR A 19 -14.53 -1.04 -13.29
C TYR A 19 -14.25 0.15 -14.22
N ALA A 20 -14.63 0.06 -15.50
CA ALA A 20 -14.46 1.16 -16.45
C ALA A 20 -15.25 2.41 -16.01
N ARG A 21 -16.51 2.22 -15.59
CA ARG A 21 -17.34 3.31 -15.07
C ARG A 21 -16.73 3.95 -13.82
N PHE A 22 -16.30 3.13 -12.86
CA PHE A 22 -15.66 3.63 -11.63
C PHE A 22 -14.40 4.46 -11.93
N CYS A 23 -13.57 4.00 -12.87
CA CYS A 23 -12.35 4.71 -13.25
C CYS A 23 -12.67 6.09 -13.83
N GLU A 24 -13.71 6.20 -14.65
CA GLU A 24 -14.16 7.49 -15.17
C GLU A 24 -14.69 8.40 -14.06
N GLU A 25 -15.55 7.89 -13.18
CA GLU A 25 -16.17 8.68 -12.11
C GLU A 25 -15.16 9.18 -11.05
N VAL A 26 -14.14 8.38 -10.73
CA VAL A 26 -13.18 8.69 -9.65
C VAL A 26 -11.88 9.30 -10.17
N ALA A 27 -11.40 8.88 -11.33
CA ALA A 27 -10.11 9.30 -11.88
C ALA A 27 -10.20 10.09 -13.19
N GLY A 28 -11.40 10.21 -13.80
CA GLY A 28 -11.60 10.87 -15.09
C GLY A 28 -10.93 10.19 -16.27
N ARG A 29 -10.50 8.93 -16.09
CA ARG A 29 -9.85 8.11 -17.12
C ARG A 29 -9.78 6.65 -16.67
N PHE A 30 -9.65 5.73 -17.63
CA PHE A 30 -9.36 4.34 -17.33
C PHE A 30 -7.99 4.18 -16.62
N VAL A 31 -7.97 3.39 -15.54
CA VAL A 31 -6.75 3.06 -14.81
C VAL A 31 -6.30 1.67 -15.26
N HIS A 32 -5.17 1.60 -15.95
CA HIS A 32 -4.63 0.31 -16.39
C HIS A 32 -3.90 -0.38 -15.25
N HIS A 33 -4.35 -1.59 -14.91
CA HIS A 33 -3.64 -2.46 -13.98
C HIS A 33 -2.47 -3.14 -14.71
N ILE A 34 -1.28 -3.08 -14.10
CA ILE A 34 -0.09 -3.80 -14.55
C ILE A 34 0.23 -4.81 -13.44
N PRO A 35 0.14 -6.12 -13.71
CA PRO A 35 0.50 -7.14 -12.74
C PRO A 35 1.98 -7.03 -12.33
N GLU A 36 2.28 -7.37 -11.08
CA GLU A 36 3.67 -7.56 -10.66
C GLU A 36 4.21 -8.85 -11.30
N PRO A 37 5.44 -8.85 -11.87
CA PRO A 37 6.09 -10.06 -12.33
C PRO A 37 6.16 -11.09 -11.19
N ASP A 38 5.71 -12.32 -11.48
CA ASP A 38 5.72 -13.46 -10.55
C ASP A 38 4.95 -13.27 -9.23
N GLY A 39 4.11 -12.23 -9.13
CA GLY A 39 3.35 -11.92 -7.92
C GLY A 39 4.21 -11.44 -6.73
N VAL A 40 5.49 -11.14 -6.96
CA VAL A 40 6.41 -10.66 -5.93
C VAL A 40 6.49 -9.14 -6.00
N ALA A 41 6.22 -8.46 -4.88
CA ALA A 41 6.36 -7.02 -4.82
C ALA A 41 7.83 -6.60 -4.93
N THR A 42 8.14 -5.74 -5.90
CA THR A 42 9.47 -5.11 -5.99
C THR A 42 9.69 -4.11 -4.84
N GLN A 43 10.95 -3.72 -4.59
CA GLN A 43 11.25 -2.65 -3.62
C GLN A 43 10.49 -1.35 -3.98
N GLY A 44 10.45 -0.97 -5.26
CA GLY A 44 9.69 0.20 -5.69
C GLY A 44 8.18 0.08 -5.44
N THR A 45 7.61 -1.13 -5.48
CA THR A 45 6.22 -1.39 -5.11
C THR A 45 6.00 -1.20 -3.62
N ILE A 46 6.94 -1.65 -2.79
CA ILE A 46 6.90 -1.44 -1.34
C ILE A 46 6.99 0.06 -1.01
N ASP A 47 7.90 0.78 -1.66
CA ASP A 47 8.11 2.22 -1.42
C ASP A 47 6.85 3.03 -1.77
N ARG A 48 6.19 2.73 -2.90
CA ARG A 48 4.90 3.35 -3.27
C ARG A 48 3.81 3.04 -2.25
N TYR A 49 3.76 1.82 -1.74
CA TYR A 49 2.78 1.44 -0.73
C TYR A 49 3.02 2.17 0.61
N LEU A 50 4.28 2.31 1.03
CA LEU A 50 4.64 3.10 2.20
C LEU A 50 4.29 4.58 2.05
N ALA A 51 4.52 5.15 0.86
CA ALA A 51 4.09 6.51 0.53
C ALA A 51 2.57 6.65 0.65
N PHE A 52 1.80 5.70 0.12
CA PHE A 52 0.35 5.66 0.28
C PHE A 52 -0.10 5.65 1.75
N LEU A 53 0.50 4.82 2.61
CA LEU A 53 0.15 4.78 4.03
C LEU A 53 0.42 6.13 4.73
N LYS A 54 1.48 6.84 4.33
CA LYS A 54 1.79 8.19 4.81
C LYS A 54 0.78 9.22 4.31
N ASP A 55 0.37 9.13 3.05
CA ASP A 55 -0.62 10.04 2.47
C ASP A 55 -2.01 9.82 3.09
N TYR A 56 -2.39 8.57 3.35
CA TYR A 56 -3.64 8.23 4.05
C TYR A 56 -3.73 8.94 5.40
N ARG A 57 -2.68 8.83 6.24
CA ARG A 57 -2.60 9.55 7.52
C ARG A 57 -2.73 11.07 7.36
N THR A 58 -2.13 11.60 6.30
CA THR A 58 -2.10 13.05 6.06
C THR A 58 -3.49 13.56 5.63
N VAL A 59 -4.15 12.84 4.74
CA VAL A 59 -5.45 13.22 4.16
C VAL A 59 -6.59 12.97 5.14
N TYR A 60 -6.64 11.79 5.75
CA TYR A 60 -7.75 11.36 6.61
C TYR A 60 -7.52 11.68 8.09
N ARG A 61 -6.29 12.03 8.50
CA ARG A 61 -5.91 12.26 9.91
C ARG A 61 -6.19 11.05 10.82
N GLU A 62 -6.17 9.87 10.23
CA GLU A 62 -6.42 8.59 10.89
C GLU A 62 -5.35 7.57 10.49
N GLU A 63 -5.10 6.58 11.33
CA GLU A 63 -4.23 5.46 10.96
C GLU A 63 -4.96 4.53 9.98
N PRO A 64 -4.31 4.09 8.89
CA PRO A 64 -4.88 3.10 7.98
C PRO A 64 -5.22 1.83 8.77
N PRO A 65 -6.48 1.37 8.76
CA PRO A 65 -6.84 0.16 9.50
C PRO A 65 -6.06 -1.04 8.96
N THR A 66 -5.29 -1.70 9.82
CA THR A 66 -4.37 -2.78 9.42
C THR A 66 -5.08 -4.02 8.88
N ALA A 67 -6.37 -4.18 9.19
CA ALA A 67 -7.23 -5.21 8.61
C ALA A 67 -7.41 -5.05 7.08
N TYR A 68 -7.37 -3.80 6.59
CA TYR A 68 -7.55 -3.46 5.18
C TYR A 68 -6.21 -3.14 4.51
N TRP A 69 -5.36 -2.41 5.22
CA TRP A 69 -4.07 -1.89 4.78
C TRP A 69 -2.95 -2.41 5.69
N PRO A 70 -2.49 -3.66 5.52
CA PRO A 70 -1.53 -4.26 6.43
C PRO A 70 -0.15 -3.63 6.31
N ASN A 71 0.56 -3.49 7.41
CA ASN A 71 1.97 -3.07 7.36
C ASN A 71 2.79 -4.08 6.55
N PRO A 72 3.65 -3.62 5.63
CA PRO A 72 4.50 -4.51 4.85
C PRO A 72 5.40 -5.30 5.80
N LYS A 73 5.42 -6.63 5.65
CA LYS A 73 6.31 -7.47 6.44
C LYS A 73 7.74 -7.16 6.06
N ARG A 74 8.59 -6.88 7.06
CA ARG A 74 10.03 -6.81 6.87
C ARG A 74 10.50 -8.17 6.32
N SER A 75 11.24 -8.18 5.22
CA SER A 75 11.79 -9.43 4.69
C SER A 75 12.66 -10.10 5.78
N PRO A 76 12.52 -11.40 6.03
CA PRO A 76 13.43 -12.11 6.92
C PRO A 76 14.88 -12.11 6.43
N HIS A 77 15.11 -11.79 5.15
CA HIS A 77 16.43 -11.69 4.53
C HIS A 77 17.05 -10.28 4.56
N HIS A 78 16.32 -9.27 5.06
CA HIS A 78 16.88 -7.96 5.38
C HIS A 78 17.18 -7.88 6.88
N THR A 79 18.32 -8.45 7.27
CA THR A 79 18.92 -8.24 8.60
C THR A 79 19.75 -6.95 8.60
N ASP A 80 19.21 -5.85 8.05
CA ASP A 80 19.84 -4.56 8.28
C ASP A 80 19.69 -4.25 9.78
N ALA A 81 20.82 -4.35 10.48
CA ALA A 81 20.92 -4.05 11.92
C ALA A 81 20.59 -2.58 12.26
N SER A 82 20.06 -1.80 11.31
CA SER A 82 19.73 -0.38 11.44
C SER A 82 18.39 -0.10 12.11
N CYS A 83 17.52 -1.10 12.29
CA CYS A 83 16.37 -0.95 13.19
C CYS A 83 16.31 -2.10 14.20
N LYS A 84 17.30 -2.13 15.10
CA LYS A 84 17.09 -2.65 16.45
C LYS A 84 16.87 -1.45 17.37
N GLY A 85 15.62 -0.99 17.51
CA GLY A 85 15.34 -0.07 18.63
C GLY A 85 14.30 1.03 18.46
N CYS A 86 13.31 0.91 17.59
CA CYS A 86 12.14 1.82 17.69
C CYS A 86 10.97 1.10 18.36
N ASN A 87 11.16 0.74 19.63
CA ASN A 87 10.06 0.46 20.54
C ASN A 87 9.68 1.78 21.21
N GLY A 88 8.67 2.46 20.67
CA GLY A 88 8.01 3.55 21.38
C GLY A 88 7.89 4.83 20.56
N CYS A 89 6.65 5.22 20.32
CA CYS A 89 6.30 6.62 20.21
C CYS A 89 6.72 7.32 21.52
N ALA A 90 7.90 7.94 21.56
CA ALA A 90 8.22 9.05 22.45
C ALA A 90 9.57 9.67 22.05
N ALA A 91 9.51 10.95 21.70
CA ALA A 91 10.61 11.91 21.58
C ALA A 91 11.59 11.79 20.39
N GLY A 92 11.54 12.82 19.54
CA GLY A 92 12.77 13.41 18.96
C GLY A 92 12.91 13.34 17.44
N CYS A 93 12.45 14.39 16.75
CA CYS A 93 13.05 14.84 15.51
C CYS A 93 14.49 15.34 15.75
N LEU A 94 15.30 15.37 14.67
CA LEU A 94 16.65 15.96 14.47
C LEU A 94 17.83 15.00 14.74
N SER A 95 18.87 14.94 13.92
CA SER A 95 19.33 15.85 12.84
C SER A 95 19.56 15.14 11.51
#